data_AF-A0A3D0HHV1-F1
#
_entry.id   AF-A0A3D0HHV1-F1
#
_cell.length_a   1.000
_cell.length_b   1.000
_cell.length_c   1.000
_cell.angle_alpha   90.00
_cell.angle_beta   90.00
_cell.angle_gamma   90.00
#
_symmetry.space_group_name_H-M   'P 1'
#
loop_
_entity.id
_entity.type
_entity.pdbx_description
1 polymer ?
#
loop_
_entity_poly.entity_id
_entity_poly.type
_entity_poly.pdbx_seq_one_letter_code
_entity_poly.pdbx_strand_id
1 'polypeptide(L)'
;YWRTGLGEYHRSMSKAAFVRALQKLVPEIEEKHLKPAGSGVRAQACSRDGLLLDDFEIRTSGRVTHVCNAPSPAATASLAIGEAIASIVKADVG
;
A
#
# COMPACT_ATOMS: atom_id res chain seq x y z
N TYR A 1 12.39 -8.20 -9.29
CA TYR A 1 11.10 -8.63 -8.69
C TYR A 1 10.19 -9.48 -9.59
N TRP A 2 10.61 -9.91 -10.79
CA TRP A 2 9.72 -10.61 -11.73
C TRP A 2 9.19 -11.98 -11.23
N ARG A 3 10.00 -12.75 -10.49
CA ARG A 3 9.58 -14.05 -9.93
C ARG A 3 8.45 -13.90 -8.92
N THR A 4 8.57 -12.90 -8.04
CA THR A 4 7.53 -12.57 -7.05
C THR A 4 6.24 -12.14 -7.75
N GLY A 5 6.35 -11.27 -8.76
CA GLY A 5 5.20 -10.82 -9.55
C GLY A 5 4.47 -11.98 -10.23
N LEU A 6 5.18 -12.94 -10.83
CA LEU A 6 4.56 -14.11 -11.44
C LEU A 6 3.74 -14.94 -10.43
N GLY A 7 4.26 -15.10 -9.21
CA GLY A 7 3.55 -15.78 -8.12
C GLY A 7 2.30 -15.02 -7.65
N GLU A 8 2.35 -13.69 -7.64
CA GLU A 8 1.19 -12.84 -7.35
C GLU A 8 0.12 -12.97 -8.43
N TYR A 9 0.49 -12.89 -9.72
CA TYR A 9 -0.44 -13.07 -10.83
C TYR A 9 -1.14 -14.44 -10.77
N HIS A 10 -0.38 -15.51 -10.53
CA HIS A 10 -0.95 -16.85 -10.41
C HIS A 10 -2.02 -16.93 -9.31
N ARG A 11 -1.77 -16.34 -8.14
CA ARG A 11 -2.74 -16.32 -7.03
C ARG A 11 -3.93 -15.40 -7.32
N SER A 12 -3.73 -14.30 -8.02
CA SER A 12 -4.81 -13.39 -8.43
C SER A 12 -5.75 -14.02 -9.46
N MET A 13 -5.23 -14.92 -10.32
CA MET A 13 -6.02 -15.59 -11.37
C MET A 13 -6.61 -16.94 -10.94
N SER A 14 -6.10 -17.57 -9.88
CA SER A 14 -6.55 -18.89 -9.42
C SER A 14 -7.02 -18.87 -7.98
N LYS A 15 -8.34 -19.01 -7.78
CA LYS A 15 -8.95 -19.12 -6.44
C LYS A 15 -8.31 -20.24 -5.62
N ALA A 16 -8.12 -21.41 -6.21
CA ALA A 16 -7.49 -22.56 -5.55
C ALA A 16 -6.04 -22.27 -5.12
N ALA A 17 -5.26 -21.57 -5.95
CA ALA A 17 -3.90 -21.16 -5.59
C ALA A 17 -3.87 -20.13 -4.46
N PHE A 18 -4.84 -19.21 -4.44
CA PHE A 18 -5.03 -18.26 -3.34
C PHE A 18 -5.37 -18.98 -2.03
N VAL A 19 -6.29 -19.94 -2.05
CA VAL A 19 -6.65 -20.76 -0.86
C VAL A 19 -5.45 -21.51 -0.32
N ARG A 20 -4.69 -22.21 -1.18
CA ARG A 20 -3.46 -22.90 -0.77
C ARG A 20 -2.42 -21.95 -0.15
N ALA A 21 -2.35 -20.71 -0.60
CA ALA A 21 -1.47 -19.71 0.00
C ALA A 21 -1.97 -19.28 1.38
N LEU A 22 -3.27 -19.05 1.56
CA LEU A 22 -3.89 -18.73 2.85
C LEU A 22 -3.76 -19.86 3.88
N GLN A 23 -3.83 -21.11 3.44
CA GLN A 23 -3.68 -22.29 4.29
C GLN A 23 -2.33 -22.40 4.99
N LYS A 24 -1.31 -21.64 4.56
CA LYS A 24 -0.04 -21.50 5.30
C LYS A 24 -0.20 -20.73 6.61
N LEU A 25 -1.24 -19.90 6.73
CA LEU A 25 -1.57 -19.10 7.91
C LEU A 25 -2.78 -19.70 8.66
N VAL A 26 -3.79 -20.16 7.92
CA VAL A 26 -5.05 -20.72 8.47
C VAL A 26 -5.36 -22.04 7.76
N PRO A 27 -4.82 -23.19 8.21
CA PRO A 27 -4.89 -24.46 7.50
C PRO A 27 -6.30 -24.96 7.15
N GLU A 28 -7.29 -24.66 7.97
CA GLU A 28 -8.69 -25.07 7.85
C GLU A 28 -9.51 -24.24 6.85
N ILE A 29 -8.93 -23.19 6.24
CA ILE A 29 -9.67 -22.36 5.29
C ILE A 29 -9.93 -23.13 3.99
N GLU A 30 -11.17 -23.08 3.52
CA GLU A 30 -11.64 -23.74 2.32
C GLU A 30 -12.17 -22.70 1.31
N GLU A 31 -12.28 -23.09 0.05
CA GLU A 31 -12.82 -22.22 -1.01
C GLU A 31 -14.22 -21.68 -0.73
N LYS A 32 -15.05 -22.46 -0.02
CA LYS A 32 -16.41 -22.08 0.37
C LYS A 32 -16.46 -20.97 1.42
N HIS A 33 -15.37 -20.76 2.17
CA HIS A 33 -15.26 -19.68 3.15
C HIS A 33 -14.92 -18.34 2.50
N LEU A 34 -14.55 -18.32 1.21
CA LEU A 34 -14.11 -17.12 0.50
C LEU A 34 -15.18 -16.61 -0.48
N LYS A 35 -15.42 -15.30 -0.43
CA LYS A 35 -16.23 -14.54 -1.39
C LYS A 35 -15.36 -13.57 -2.18
N PRO A 36 -15.74 -13.21 -3.42
CA PRO A 36 -15.06 -12.15 -4.17
C PRO A 36 -15.01 -10.83 -3.39
N ALA A 37 -13.89 -10.13 -3.52
CA ALA A 37 -13.68 -8.80 -2.97
C ALA A 37 -12.93 -7.94 -4.01
N GLY A 38 -13.02 -6.61 -3.87
CA GLY A 38 -12.23 -5.70 -4.70
C GLY A 38 -10.73 -5.80 -4.42
N SER A 39 -9.93 -5.34 -5.38
CA SER A 39 -8.49 -5.14 -5.18
C SER A 39 -8.21 -3.73 -4.64
N GLY A 40 -7.13 -3.61 -3.86
CA GLY A 40 -6.60 -2.32 -3.43
C GLY A 40 -5.24 -2.06 -4.06
N VAL A 41 -4.96 -0.81 -4.41
CA VAL A 41 -3.63 -0.36 -4.86
C VAL A 41 -3.03 0.51 -3.77
N ARG A 42 -1.78 0.23 -3.39
CA ARG A 42 -1.03 1.06 -2.43
C ARG A 42 -0.39 2.21 -3.20
N ALA A 43 -0.54 3.43 -2.70
CA ALA A 43 0.26 4.57 -3.15
C ALA A 43 1.69 4.36 -2.65
N GLN A 44 2.52 3.78 -3.51
CA GLN A 44 3.89 3.39 -3.23
C GLN A 44 4.80 4.08 -4.24
N ALA A 45 5.59 5.06 -3.78
CA ALA A 45 6.53 5.76 -4.64
C ALA A 45 7.71 4.87 -5.01
N CYS A 46 8.20 5.07 -6.23
CA CYS A 46 9.40 4.45 -6.77
C CYS A 46 10.41 5.55 -7.14
N SER A 47 11.65 5.39 -6.69
CA SER A 47 12.74 6.30 -6.99
C SER A 47 13.15 6.18 -8.46
N ARG A 48 13.93 7.16 -8.94
CA ARG A 48 14.49 7.12 -10.31
C ARG A 48 15.40 5.91 -10.55
N ASP A 49 15.99 5.38 -9.48
CA ASP A 49 16.85 4.20 -9.52
C ASP A 49 16.06 2.88 -9.42
N GLY A 50 14.73 2.97 -9.40
CA GLY A 50 13.83 1.81 -9.36
C GLY A 50 13.61 1.21 -7.97
N LEU A 51 13.99 1.93 -6.91
CA LEU A 51 13.80 1.50 -5.52
C LEU A 51 12.46 1.98 -4.98
N LEU A 52 11.74 1.14 -4.25
CA LEU A 52 10.51 1.55 -3.57
C LEU A 52 10.88 2.38 -2.33
N LEU A 53 10.19 3.49 -2.11
CA LEU A 53 10.42 4.33 -0.93
C LEU A 53 9.72 3.74 0.29
N ASP A 54 10.46 3.44 1.35
CA ASP A 54 9.88 2.85 2.56
C ASP A 54 9.25 3.86 3.52
N ASP A 55 9.52 5.17 3.33
CA ASP A 55 9.09 6.25 4.23
C ASP A 55 8.19 7.28 3.53
N PHE A 56 7.62 8.22 4.28
CA PHE A 56 6.80 9.31 3.76
C PHE A 56 7.60 10.18 2.78
N GLU A 57 6.97 10.50 1.65
CA GLU A 57 7.50 11.47 0.68
C GLU A 57 6.45 12.56 0.53
N ILE A 58 6.70 13.71 1.15
CA ILE A 58 5.83 14.89 1.08
C ILE A 58 6.61 16.01 0.41
N ARG A 59 6.05 16.60 -0.64
CA ARG A 59 6.68 17.68 -1.40
C ARG A 59 5.81 18.91 -1.40
N THR A 60 6.38 20.06 -1.13
CA THR A 60 5.68 21.34 -1.24
C THR A 60 6.24 22.17 -2.39
N SER A 61 5.35 22.81 -3.14
CA SER A 61 5.71 23.70 -4.24
C SER A 61 4.70 24.86 -4.29
N GLY A 62 5.11 26.02 -3.80
CA GLY A 62 4.21 27.16 -3.63
C GLY A 62 3.05 26.81 -2.70
N ARG A 63 1.80 27.00 -3.15
CA ARG A 63 0.60 26.73 -2.34
C ARG A 63 0.08 25.30 -2.44
N VAL A 64 0.89 24.35 -2.91
CA VAL A 64 0.48 22.96 -3.11
C VAL A 64 1.40 22.01 -2.37
N THR A 65 0.82 21.16 -1.53
CA THR A 65 1.50 20.07 -0.81
C THR A 65 1.05 18.73 -1.38
N HIS A 66 2.01 17.95 -1.87
CA HIS A 66 1.82 16.62 -2.45
C HIS A 66 2.26 15.56 -1.45
N VAL A 67 1.35 14.64 -1.11
CA VAL A 67 1.69 13.41 -0.38
C VAL A 67 1.97 12.33 -1.42
N CYS A 68 3.23 12.21 -1.82
CA CYS A 68 3.68 11.31 -2.88
C CYS A 68 3.84 9.86 -2.40
N ASN A 69 4.19 9.68 -1.13
CA ASN A 69 4.29 8.37 -0.50
C ASN A 69 3.79 8.45 0.95
N ALA A 70 2.92 7.53 1.33
CA ALA A 70 2.47 7.34 2.71
C ALA A 70 2.31 5.83 2.93
N PRO A 71 3.42 5.11 3.18
CA PRO A 71 3.40 3.66 3.31
C PRO A 71 2.75 3.22 4.63
N SER A 72 2.77 1.92 4.90
CA SER A 72 2.13 1.36 6.11
C SER A 72 2.77 1.96 7.37
N PRO A 73 1.99 2.32 8.41
CA PRO A 73 0.57 2.02 8.61
C PRO A 73 -0.38 3.19 8.29
N ALA A 74 -0.40 3.67 7.03
CA ALA A 74 -1.22 4.81 6.59
C ALA A 74 -2.68 4.83 7.08
N ALA A 75 -3.40 3.70 6.97
CA ALA A 75 -4.80 3.66 7.40
C ALA A 75 -4.94 3.78 8.92
N THR A 76 -4.13 3.04 9.68
CA THR A 76 -4.17 3.00 11.15
C THR A 76 -3.71 4.31 11.78
N ALA A 77 -2.70 4.96 11.21
CA ALA A 77 -2.13 6.21 11.70
C ALA A 77 -2.65 7.46 10.95
N SER A 78 -3.77 7.34 10.25
CA SER A 78 -4.28 8.37 9.34
C SER A 78 -4.48 9.73 10.00
N LEU A 79 -4.94 9.77 11.25
CA LEU A 79 -5.13 11.03 12.01
C LEU A 79 -3.79 11.72 12.32
N ALA A 80 -2.82 10.97 12.85
CA ALA A 80 -1.49 11.51 13.16
C ALA A 80 -0.75 11.99 11.89
N ILE A 81 -0.90 11.25 10.79
CA ILE A 81 -0.38 11.65 9.47
C ILE A 81 -1.05 12.94 9.00
N GLY A 82 -2.37 13.04 9.17
CA GLY A 82 -3.14 14.24 8.84
C GLY A 82 -2.68 15.46 9.65
N GLU A 83 -2.42 15.32 10.94
CA GLU A 83 -1.87 16.37 11.79
C GLU A 83 -0.47 16.82 11.36
N ALA A 84 0.39 15.86 10.99
CA ALA A 84 1.72 16.15 10.47
C ALA A 84 1.65 16.95 9.15
N ILE A 85 0.81 16.52 8.21
CA ILE A 85 0.58 17.23 6.94
C ILE A 85 0.03 18.64 7.19
N ALA A 86 -0.97 18.78 8.07
CA ALA A 86 -1.54 20.07 8.41
C ALA A 86 -0.52 21.03 9.02
N SER A 87 0.43 20.50 9.81
CA SER A 87 1.52 21.29 10.40
C SER A 87 2.50 21.78 9.33
N ILE A 88 2.85 20.92 8.36
CA ILE A 88 3.68 21.29 7.20
C ILE A 88 3.01 22.42 6.40
N VAL A 89 1.72 22.27 6.08
CA VAL A 89 0.96 23.27 5.32
C VAL A 89 0.92 24.62 6.06
N LYS A 90 0.75 24.63 7.37
CA LYS A 90 0.73 25.87 8.16
C LYS A 90 2.08 26.60 8.15
N ALA A 91 3.18 25.86 8.20
CA ALA A 91 4.53 26.44 8.21
C ALA A 91 4.87 27.12 6.88
N ASP A 92 4.37 26.61 5.76
CA ASP A 92 4.68 27.12 4.40
C ASP A 92 3.83 28.32 3.97
N VAL A 93 2.79 28.67 4.73
CA VAL A 93 1.86 29.78 4.45
C VAL A 93 2.22 31.05 5.25
N GLY A 94 3.26 31.00 6.09
CA GLY A 94 3.86 32.16 6.77
C GLY A 94 4.94 32.83 5.93
#